data_AF-A0A2E9F3Y1-F1
#
_entry.id   AF-A0A2E9F3Y1-F1
#
_cell.length_a   1.000
_cell.length_b   1.000
_cell.length_c   1.000
_cell.angle_alpha   90.00
_cell.angle_beta   90.00
_cell.angle_gamma   90.00
#
_symmetry.space_group_name_H-M   'P 1'
#
loop_
_entity.id
_entity.type
_entity.pdbx_description
1 polymer ?
#
loop_
_entity_poly.entity_id
_entity_poly.type
_entity_poly.pdbx_seq_one_letter_code
_entity_poly.pdbx_strand_id
1 'polypeptide(L)'
;MDKIIESFHNQGFAIIHDVLEDSCLEALKRDCEILVNTLARRPLEEGKLTDLFADSPFETRLIHLFENYLDEVPTIFRSELHLEGFYPLFAHPRLLEIAEQVLGSEIRIYPKNTGAHAERVS
;
A
#
# COMPACT_ATOMS: atom_id res chain seq x y z
N MET A 1 -26.22 0.08 -1.44
CA MET A 1 -25.19 -0.45 -2.36
C MET A 1 -25.44 0.02 -3.78
N ASP A 2 -26.70 0.02 -4.24
CA ASP A 2 -27.09 0.40 -5.62
C ASP A 2 -26.51 1.74 -6.10
N LYS A 3 -26.54 2.79 -5.29
CA LYS A 3 -25.94 4.10 -5.64
C LYS A 3 -24.41 4.04 -5.85
N ILE A 4 -23.72 3.18 -5.10
CA ILE A 4 -22.27 2.98 -5.22
C ILE A 4 -21.97 2.27 -6.54
N ILE A 5 -22.73 1.22 -6.85
CA ILE A 5 -22.62 0.46 -8.10
C ILE A 5 -22.94 1.36 -9.30
N GLU A 6 -24.00 2.16 -9.22
CA GLU A 6 -24.37 3.13 -10.24
C GLU A 6 -23.25 4.17 -10.45
N SER A 7 -22.70 4.74 -9.37
CA SER A 7 -21.56 5.67 -9.43
C SER A 7 -20.36 5.02 -10.11
N PHE A 8 -20.03 3.78 -9.72
CA PHE A 8 -18.92 3.04 -10.29
C PHE A 8 -19.09 2.81 -11.80
N HIS A 9 -20.27 2.37 -12.26
CA HIS A 9 -20.52 2.17 -13.68
C HIS A 9 -20.56 3.47 -14.48
N ASN A 10 -21.04 4.57 -13.90
CA ASN A 10 -21.16 5.84 -14.59
C ASN A 10 -19.83 6.62 -14.63
N GLN A 11 -18.98 6.50 -13.61
CA GLN A 11 -17.79 7.33 -13.42
C GLN A 11 -16.47 6.56 -13.47
N GLY A 12 -16.52 5.22 -13.43
CA GLY A 12 -15.35 4.35 -13.30
C GLY A 12 -14.81 4.24 -11.87
N PHE A 13 -15.42 4.91 -10.90
CA PHE A 13 -15.06 4.85 -9.47
C PHE A 13 -16.27 5.14 -8.57
N ALA A 14 -16.18 4.74 -7.31
CA ALA A 14 -17.11 5.14 -6.27
C ALA A 14 -16.36 5.42 -4.97
N ILE A 15 -16.82 6.42 -4.21
CA ILE A 15 -16.24 6.77 -2.90
C ILE A 15 -17.13 6.16 -1.82
N ILE A 16 -16.52 5.40 -0.92
CA ILE A 16 -17.20 4.77 0.20
C ILE A 16 -16.45 5.20 1.47
N HIS A 17 -17.16 5.86 2.35
CA HIS A 17 -16.62 6.30 3.63
C HIS A 17 -16.74 5.20 4.68
N ASP A 18 -15.87 5.25 5.68
CA ASP A 18 -15.95 4.43 6.90
C ASP A 18 -15.95 2.92 6.62
N VAL A 19 -15.19 2.49 5.61
CA VAL A 19 -15.05 1.07 5.21
C VAL A 19 -14.17 0.29 6.18
N LEU A 20 -13.11 0.93 6.66
CA LEU A 20 -12.10 0.34 7.54
C LEU A 20 -12.20 1.03 8.90
N GLU A 21 -12.18 0.23 9.96
CA GLU A 21 -12.10 0.74 11.32
C GLU A 21 -10.70 1.25 11.66
N ASP A 22 -10.64 2.18 12.62
CA ASP A 22 -9.38 2.77 13.10
C ASP A 22 -8.37 1.70 13.51
N SER A 23 -8.80 0.59 14.14
CA SER A 23 -7.87 -0.48 14.55
C SER A 23 -7.19 -1.17 13.37
N CYS A 24 -7.87 -1.33 12.23
CA CYS A 24 -7.26 -1.86 11.01
C CYS A 24 -6.23 -0.87 10.46
N LEU A 25 -6.59 0.42 10.42
CA LEU A 25 -5.70 1.48 9.95
C LEU A 25 -4.45 1.61 10.82
N GLU A 26 -4.59 1.56 12.15
CA GLU A 26 -3.47 1.66 13.08
C GLU A 26 -2.53 0.43 13.00
N ALA A 27 -3.08 -0.77 12.77
CA ALA A 27 -2.27 -1.95 12.52
C ALA A 27 -1.46 -1.82 11.22
N LEU A 28 -2.10 -1.33 10.15
CA LEU A 28 -1.44 -1.09 8.86
C LEU A 28 -0.36 -0.02 8.97
N LYS A 29 -0.63 1.09 9.67
CA LYS A 29 0.34 2.17 9.90
C LYS A 29 1.59 1.66 10.61
N ARG A 30 1.44 0.79 11.63
CA ARG A 30 2.56 0.18 12.35
C ARG A 30 3.49 -0.59 11.41
N ASP A 31 2.93 -1.38 10.50
CA ASP A 31 3.73 -2.15 9.54
C ASP A 31 4.37 -1.28 8.47
N CYS A 32 3.66 -0.25 8.02
CA CYS A 32 4.25 0.80 7.19
C CYS A 32 5.41 1.52 7.91
N GLU A 33 5.35 1.74 9.22
CA GLU A 33 6.49 2.29 9.97
C GLU A 33 7.68 1.33 10.02
N ILE A 34 7.45 0.02 10.19
CA ILE A 34 8.51 -0.99 10.12
C ILE A 34 9.19 -0.94 8.74
N LEU A 35 8.39 -0.80 7.68
CA LEU A 35 8.87 -0.64 6.32
C LEU A 35 9.71 0.63 6.16
N VAL A 36 9.19 1.79 6.57
CA VAL A 36 9.90 3.08 6.53
C VAL A 36 11.22 3.02 7.31
N ASN A 37 11.22 2.40 8.49
CA ASN A 37 12.42 2.17 9.30
C ASN A 37 13.45 1.31 8.56
N THR A 38 13.00 0.30 7.82
CA THR A 38 13.88 -0.57 7.03
C THR A 38 14.48 0.18 5.84
N LEU A 39 13.68 0.99 5.16
CA LEU A 39 14.11 1.80 4.02
C LEU A 39 15.16 2.84 4.39
N ALA A 40 15.11 3.39 5.61
CA ALA A 40 16.07 4.39 6.08
C ALA A 40 17.49 3.82 6.34
N ARG A 41 17.63 2.50 6.50
CA ARG A 41 18.92 1.89 6.87
C ARG A 41 19.99 2.05 5.80
N ARG A 42 19.68 1.71 4.54
CA ARG A 42 20.66 1.75 3.45
C ARG A 42 21.17 3.17 3.19
N PRO A 43 20.33 4.20 3.02
CA PRO A 43 20.81 5.57 2.83
C PRO A 43 21.62 6.10 4.03
N LEU A 44 21.30 5.69 5.26
CA LEU A 44 22.09 6.02 6.45
C LEU A 44 23.49 5.39 6.40
N GLU A 45 23.57 4.10 6.08
CA GLU A 45 24.84 3.37 5.95
C GLU A 45 25.72 3.92 4.81
N GLU A 46 25.09 4.38 3.72
CA GLU A 46 25.75 5.03 2.59
C GLU A 46 26.11 6.50 2.86
N GLY A 47 25.74 7.06 4.03
CA GLY A 47 25.99 8.46 4.38
C GLY A 47 25.16 9.48 3.59
N LYS A 48 24.14 9.04 2.86
CA LYS A 48 23.20 9.90 2.11
C LYS A 48 22.15 10.53 3.03
N LEU A 49 21.92 9.93 4.18
CA LEU A 49 20.95 10.38 5.17
C LEU A 49 21.67 10.82 6.44
N THR A 50 21.40 12.03 6.90
CA THR A 50 21.99 12.58 8.15
C THR A 50 21.07 12.47 9.36
N ASP A 51 19.77 12.25 9.12
CA ASP A 51 18.74 12.14 10.16
C ASP A 51 17.72 11.05 9.76
N LEU A 52 17.34 10.19 10.71
CA LEU A 52 16.33 9.15 10.53
C LEU A 52 14.89 9.68 10.56
N PHE A 53 14.72 10.96 10.90
CA PHE A 53 13.44 11.65 11.02
C PHE A 53 12.47 10.90 11.94
N ALA A 54 12.97 10.35 13.05
CA ALA A 54 12.20 9.49 13.95
C ALA A 54 11.01 10.21 14.61
N ASP A 55 11.10 11.53 14.79
CA ASP A 55 10.04 12.37 15.35
C ASP A 55 9.08 12.93 14.30
N SER A 56 9.29 12.63 13.00
CA SER A 56 8.40 13.10 11.94
C SER A 56 7.08 12.33 11.93
N PRO A 57 5.95 13.00 11.63
CA PRO A 57 4.66 12.34 11.46
C PRO A 57 4.69 11.24 10.40
N PHE A 58 3.93 10.17 10.62
CA PHE A 58 3.80 9.03 9.72
C PHE A 58 3.58 9.44 8.26
N GLU A 59 2.70 10.42 8.03
CA GLU A 59 2.27 10.89 6.71
C GLU A 59 3.38 11.55 5.89
N THR A 60 4.45 12.01 6.56
CA THR A 60 5.49 12.84 5.95
C THR A 60 6.88 12.25 6.06
N ARG A 61 7.10 11.30 6.98
CA ARG A 61 8.43 10.74 7.26
C ARG A 61 9.09 10.09 6.04
N LEU A 62 8.34 9.33 5.23
CA LEU A 62 8.88 8.75 4.00
C LEU A 62 9.33 9.83 3.00
N ILE A 63 8.61 10.96 2.94
CA ILE A 63 8.98 12.08 2.06
C ILE A 63 10.30 12.67 2.53
N HIS A 64 10.44 12.97 3.83
CA HIS A 64 11.68 13.50 4.40
C HIS A 64 12.87 12.56 4.18
N LEU A 65 12.65 11.24 4.29
CA LEU A 65 13.71 10.29 4.01
C LEU A 65 14.22 10.36 2.58
N PHE A 66 13.42 10.72 1.57
CA PHE A 66 13.83 10.62 0.15
C PHE A 66 13.83 11.97 -0.60
N GLU A 67 13.57 13.09 0.08
CA GLU A 67 13.41 14.41 -0.54
C GLU A 67 14.62 14.83 -1.39
N ASN A 68 15.81 14.39 -1.02
CA ASN A 68 17.08 14.69 -1.71
C ASN A 68 17.50 13.62 -2.73
N TYR A 69 16.75 12.53 -2.85
CA TYR A 69 17.05 11.41 -3.76
C TYR A 69 15.76 10.71 -4.23
N LEU A 70 14.88 11.50 -4.85
CA LEU A 70 13.57 11.05 -5.32
C LEU A 70 13.63 9.85 -6.28
N ASP A 71 14.71 9.72 -7.05
CA ASP A 71 14.92 8.60 -7.98
C ASP A 71 15.14 7.26 -7.26
N GLU A 72 15.49 7.27 -5.98
CA GLU A 72 15.67 6.07 -5.17
C GLU A 72 14.45 5.71 -4.32
N VAL A 73 13.36 6.48 -4.43
CA VAL A 73 12.09 6.17 -3.73
C VAL A 73 11.60 4.79 -4.18
N PRO A 74 11.33 3.86 -3.26
CA PRO A 74 10.79 2.55 -3.62
C PRO A 74 9.43 2.70 -4.31
N THR A 75 9.35 2.28 -5.56
CA THR A 75 8.09 2.31 -6.34
C THR A 75 7.33 0.99 -6.29
N ILE A 76 7.93 -0.05 -5.70
CA ILE A 76 7.36 -1.39 -5.62
C ILE A 76 7.64 -1.98 -4.24
N PHE A 77 6.59 -2.40 -3.56
CA PHE A 77 6.63 -3.19 -2.32
C PHE A 77 6.15 -4.60 -2.66
N ARG A 78 6.97 -5.61 -2.37
CA ARG A 78 6.68 -7.02 -2.66
C ARG A 78 6.49 -7.79 -1.36
N SER A 79 7.59 -8.29 -0.78
CA SER A 79 7.59 -9.02 0.48
C SER A 79 7.02 -8.20 1.63
N GLU A 80 7.10 -6.88 1.53
CA GLU A 80 6.64 -5.93 2.52
C GLU A 80 5.11 -5.86 2.58
N LEU A 81 4.41 -6.24 1.50
CA LEU A 81 2.95 -6.39 1.51
C LEU A 81 2.50 -7.69 2.20
N HIS A 82 3.42 -8.57 2.61
CA HIS A 82 3.11 -9.77 3.40
C HIS A 82 3.29 -9.55 4.91
N LEU A 83 3.56 -8.32 5.37
CA LEU A 83 3.57 -8.02 6.80
C LEU A 83 2.17 -8.20 7.39
N GLU A 84 2.10 -8.56 8.67
CA GLU A 84 0.87 -9.07 9.31
C GLU A 84 -0.30 -8.09 9.24
N GLY A 85 -0.04 -6.78 9.36
CA GLY A 85 -1.02 -5.70 9.29
C GLY A 85 -1.62 -5.46 7.91
N PHE A 86 -0.97 -5.92 6.84
CA PHE A 86 -1.57 -5.88 5.49
C PHE A 86 -2.60 -6.99 5.27
N TYR A 87 -2.48 -8.11 5.99
CA TYR A 87 -3.41 -9.23 5.83
C TYR A 87 -4.85 -8.86 6.22
N PRO A 88 -5.14 -8.23 7.38
CA PRO A 88 -6.46 -7.74 7.73
C PRO A 88 -7.05 -6.78 6.70
N LEU A 89 -6.23 -5.95 6.05
CA LEU A 89 -6.68 -5.05 4.99
C LEU A 89 -7.12 -5.83 3.75
N PHE A 90 -6.27 -6.74 3.26
CA PHE A 90 -6.55 -7.52 2.05
C PHE A 90 -7.69 -8.52 2.24
N ALA A 91 -7.81 -9.10 3.44
CA ALA A 91 -8.86 -10.03 3.81
C ALA A 91 -10.05 -9.33 4.50
N HIS A 92 -10.13 -8.00 4.46
CA HIS A 92 -11.13 -7.26 5.21
C HIS A 92 -12.55 -7.64 4.74
N PRO A 93 -13.43 -8.19 5.60
CA PRO A 93 -14.72 -8.72 5.18
C PRO A 93 -15.56 -7.69 4.43
N ARG A 94 -15.61 -6.46 4.94
CA ARG A 94 -16.35 -5.38 4.29
C ARG A 94 -15.79 -5.00 2.92
N LEU A 95 -14.48 -5.05 2.76
CA LEU A 95 -13.83 -4.72 1.48
C LEU A 95 -14.13 -5.81 0.46
N LEU A 96 -14.06 -7.07 0.87
CA LEU A 96 -14.38 -8.22 0.02
C LEU A 96 -15.86 -8.25 -0.37
N GLU A 97 -16.77 -7.97 0.57
CA GLU A 97 -18.20 -7.83 0.28
C GLU A 97 -18.46 -6.75 -0.78
N ILE A 98 -17.82 -5.58 -0.65
CA ILE A 98 -17.95 -4.49 -1.63
C ILE A 98 -17.38 -4.90 -2.98
N ALA A 99 -16.19 -5.52 -2.99
CA ALA A 99 -15.55 -5.98 -4.22
C ALA A 99 -16.39 -7.06 -4.92
N GLU A 100 -17.02 -7.97 -4.18
CA GLU A 100 -17.88 -9.03 -4.72
C GLU A 100 -19.09 -8.46 -5.46
N GLN A 101 -19.68 -7.38 -4.93
CA GLN A 101 -20.82 -6.71 -5.57
C GLN A 101 -20.48 -6.08 -6.93
N VAL A 102 -19.20 -5.76 -7.16
CA VAL A 102 -18.73 -5.12 -8.40
C VAL A 102 -18.09 -6.12 -9.37
N LEU A 103 -17.32 -7.08 -8.83
CA LEU A 103 -16.48 -7.99 -9.61
C LEU A 103 -17.08 -9.41 -9.74
N GLY A 104 -18.03 -9.77 -8.89
CA GLY A 104 -18.56 -11.13 -8.75
C GLY A 104 -17.81 -11.95 -7.69
N SER A 105 -18.18 -13.22 -7.56
CA SER A 105 -17.73 -14.13 -6.48
C SER A 105 -16.25 -14.52 -6.53
N GLU A 106 -15.61 -14.39 -7.69
CA GLU A 106 -14.20 -14.75 -7.89
C GLU A 106 -13.32 -13.50 -7.77
N ILE A 107 -12.81 -13.26 -6.56
CA ILE A 107 -11.94 -12.12 -6.26
C ILE A 107 -10.49 -12.61 -6.15
N ARG A 108 -9.60 -12.01 -6.94
CA ARG A 108 -8.15 -12.21 -6.81
C ARG A 108 -7.47 -10.89 -6.56
N ILE A 109 -6.70 -10.83 -5.48
CA ILE A 109 -5.79 -9.72 -5.20
C ILE A 109 -4.52 -9.96 -6.00
N TYR A 110 -4.20 -9.05 -6.91
CA TYR A 110 -2.97 -9.07 -7.70
C TYR A 110 -2.06 -7.93 -7.24
N PRO A 111 -1.28 -8.09 -6.16
CA PRO A 111 -0.21 -7.16 -5.88
C PRO A 111 0.79 -7.28 -7.04
N LYS A 112 0.95 -6.21 -7.82
CA LYS A 112 1.66 -6.21 -9.11
C LYS A 112 3.05 -6.88 -9.03
N ASN A 113 3.14 -8.12 -9.51
CA ASN A 113 4.39 -8.82 -9.84
C ASN A 113 4.72 -8.59 -11.32
N THR A 114 5.17 -7.40 -11.71
CA THR A 114 5.78 -7.21 -13.05
C THR A 114 7.22 -6.72 -12.89
N GLY A 115 8.07 -7.69 -12.61
CA GLY A 115 9.52 -7.63 -12.80
C GLY A 115 10.05 -8.98 -13.30
N ALA A 116 9.26 -9.71 -14.09
CA ALA A 116 9.75 -10.81 -14.90
C ALA A 116 9.83 -10.28 -16.33
N HIS A 117 11.05 -10.22 -16.86
CA HIS A 117 11.31 -10.03 -18.27
C HIS A 117 10.40 -10.97 -19.07
N ALA A 118 9.58 -10.39 -19.95
CA ALA A 118 8.98 -11.15 -21.04
C ALA A 118 10.13 -11.51 -22.00
N GLU A 119 10.87 -12.57 -21.69
CA GLU A 119 11.59 -13.29 -22.73
C GLU A 119 10.54 -13.86 -23.67
N ARG A 120 10.55 -13.34 -24.89
CA ARG A 120 9.77 -13.86 -26.02
C ARG A 120 10.10 -15.34 -26.17
N VAL A 121 9.09 -16.17 -25.96
CA VAL A 121 9.09 -17.55 -26.46
C VAL A 121 9.30 -17.47 -27.97
N SER A 122 10.40 -18.05 -28.45
CA SER A 122 10.60 -18.46 -29.84
C SER A 122 10.34 -19.96 -29.95
#